data_AF-A0AAD1YWV2-F1
#
_entry.id   AF-A0AAD1YWV2-F1
#
_cell.length_a   1.000
_cell.length_b   1.000
_cell.length_c   1.000
_cell.angle_alpha   90.00
_cell.angle_beta   90.00
_cell.angle_gamma   90.00
#
_symmetry.space_group_name_H-M   'P 1'
#
loop_
_entity.id
_entity.type
_entity.pdbx_description
1 polymer ?
#
loop_
_entity_poly.entity_id
_entity_poly.type
_entity_poly.pdbx_seq_one_letter_code
_entity_poly.pdbx_strand_id
1 'polypeptide(L)'
;MAITKQPSGDIKTRVNSCLNKLSDRDTLSMATNELESIARNLSTESFGPFLNCLSATDSSDKSPVRRQCVRLLGILSASHGDALSPHLSRMLSSVFRRLRDPDSSVRSACVDAITSITTHVTKPPFSAILKPLVDALFHEQDQNSQIGASLCLAAAVEAAQEPDMVELKTLLQRLLKLVKSDCFKAKSSLLVLIGSIVSVGAAKSKNLLNCLISATVELLSNEDWATRKAAAEVLERLATAETNMLPEFKASCVATLDSRRFDKVKVVRETMNRALEMWRGVPAVYEEESTSKDGGSGEHSPIRISTSPANSGSVTPRVKKMLTSRSPASSSSSIASNEKRTLKSENRKPITSRSSKVDFGKSFRFRVVPCNGNDDNVFDMATDNANECNLGDQKEFEDISLIREQLVQIENQQSSLLELLQRFIGNSQKGMNSLEKRVNGLEKVLDEMSRDLAISTRRTPSSDSNGNACCLIPGAEFLSPKFWRKTEGQNSNAKFFSSVTE
;
A
#
# COMPACT_ATOMS: atom_id res chain seq x y z
N MET A 1 -25.90 9.69 -43.49
CA MET A 1 -25.46 8.72 -42.46
C MET A 1 -26.67 8.28 -41.66
N ALA A 2 -27.11 7.04 -41.82
CA ALA A 2 -28.24 6.50 -41.07
C ALA A 2 -27.77 6.12 -39.66
N ILE A 3 -28.27 6.82 -38.65
CA ILE A 3 -28.13 6.41 -37.25
C ILE A 3 -29.09 5.22 -37.08
N THR A 4 -28.57 4.01 -37.25
CA THR A 4 -29.31 2.78 -36.95
C THR A 4 -29.57 2.74 -35.44
N LYS A 5 -30.80 3.03 -35.03
CA LYS A 5 -31.29 2.78 -33.67
C LYS A 5 -31.06 1.31 -33.34
N GLN A 6 -30.14 1.00 -32.43
CA GLN A 6 -30.01 -0.36 -31.92
C GLN A 6 -31.20 -0.66 -31.00
N PRO A 7 -31.97 -1.74 -31.25
CA PRO A 7 -33.08 -2.08 -30.37
C PRO A 7 -32.56 -2.40 -28.97
N SER A 8 -33.21 -1.88 -27.93
CA SER A 8 -32.80 -2.02 -26.52
C SER A 8 -32.67 -3.47 -26.01
N GLY A 9 -33.21 -4.45 -26.74
CA GLY A 9 -33.00 -5.88 -26.49
C GLY A 9 -31.62 -6.37 -26.91
N ASP A 10 -31.06 -5.84 -28.00
CA ASP A 10 -29.75 -6.24 -28.53
C ASP A 10 -28.59 -5.81 -27.62
N ILE A 11 -28.67 -4.60 -27.05
CA ILE A 11 -27.64 -4.13 -26.12
C ILE A 11 -27.59 -4.99 -24.85
N LYS A 12 -28.75 -5.38 -24.30
CA LYS A 12 -28.80 -6.19 -23.07
C LYS A 12 -28.20 -7.57 -23.26
N THR A 13 -28.55 -8.25 -24.36
CA THR A 13 -28.03 -9.59 -24.67
C THR A 13 -26.51 -9.56 -24.90
N ARG A 14 -26.02 -8.57 -25.65
CA ARG A 14 -24.59 -8.38 -25.92
C ARG A 14 -23.79 -8.09 -24.65
N VAL A 15 -24.26 -7.16 -23.80
CA VAL A 15 -23.61 -6.84 -22.53
C VAL A 15 -23.58 -8.06 -21.60
N ASN A 16 -24.70 -8.75 -21.43
CA ASN A 16 -24.77 -9.93 -20.57
C ASN A 16 -23.87 -11.07 -21.07
N SER A 17 -23.77 -11.27 -22.40
CA SER A 17 -22.83 -12.23 -22.97
C SER A 17 -21.39 -11.90 -22.61
N CYS A 18 -21.01 -10.62 -22.68
CA CYS A 18 -19.67 -10.19 -22.29
C CYS A 18 -19.44 -10.33 -20.77
N LEU A 19 -20.42 -9.98 -19.94
CA LEU A 19 -20.31 -10.14 -18.48
C LEU A 19 -20.08 -11.60 -18.08
N ASN A 20 -20.73 -12.55 -18.75
CA ASN A 20 -20.48 -13.98 -18.52
C ASN A 20 -19.04 -14.36 -18.91
N LYS A 21 -18.54 -13.86 -20.04
CA LYS A 21 -17.16 -14.10 -20.48
C LYS A 21 -16.10 -13.50 -19.54
N LEU A 22 -16.40 -12.44 -18.80
CA LEU A 22 -15.46 -11.89 -17.79
C LEU A 22 -15.11 -12.90 -16.68
N SER A 23 -15.92 -13.94 -16.49
CA SER A 23 -15.68 -14.98 -15.50
C SER A 23 -14.52 -15.92 -15.87
N ASP A 24 -14.16 -16.02 -17.15
CA ASP A 24 -13.13 -16.92 -17.64
C ASP A 24 -11.87 -16.15 -18.00
N ARG A 25 -10.72 -16.64 -17.52
CA ARG A 25 -9.43 -15.95 -17.66
C ARG A 25 -9.07 -15.69 -19.11
N ASP A 26 -9.32 -16.66 -19.99
CA ASP A 26 -8.89 -16.61 -21.38
C ASP A 26 -9.79 -15.71 -22.25
N THR A 27 -11.01 -15.42 -21.80
CA THR A 27 -11.95 -14.52 -22.51
C THR A 27 -12.09 -13.15 -21.83
N LEU A 28 -11.50 -12.97 -20.65
CA LEU A 28 -11.56 -11.74 -19.85
C LEU A 28 -11.10 -10.50 -20.64
N SER A 29 -9.93 -10.56 -21.28
CA SER A 29 -9.38 -9.39 -21.99
C SER A 29 -10.27 -8.94 -23.15
N MET A 30 -10.72 -9.91 -23.96
CA MET A 30 -11.65 -9.68 -25.07
C MET A 30 -12.97 -9.09 -24.57
N ALA A 31 -13.57 -9.70 -23.55
CA ALA A 31 -14.84 -9.24 -22.99
C ALA A 31 -14.73 -7.84 -22.36
N THR A 32 -13.62 -7.53 -21.67
CA THR A 32 -13.32 -6.19 -21.17
C THR A 32 -13.27 -5.19 -22.32
N ASN A 33 -12.47 -5.45 -23.36
CA ASN A 33 -12.33 -4.53 -24.50
C ASN A 33 -13.67 -4.29 -25.22
N GLU A 34 -14.48 -5.33 -25.40
CA GLU A 34 -15.80 -5.23 -26.00
C GLU A 34 -16.76 -4.38 -25.14
N LEU A 35 -16.82 -4.64 -23.82
CA LEU A 35 -17.64 -3.86 -22.90
C LEU A 35 -17.24 -2.39 -22.85
N GLU A 36 -15.94 -2.10 -22.84
CA GLU A 36 -15.44 -0.73 -22.85
C GLU A 36 -15.77 -0.04 -24.18
N SER A 37 -15.66 -0.74 -25.32
CA SER A 37 -16.06 -0.22 -26.64
C SER A 37 -17.55 0.10 -26.69
N ILE A 38 -18.39 -0.79 -26.15
CA ILE A 38 -19.83 -0.56 -26.02
C ILE A 38 -20.11 0.68 -25.15
N ALA A 39 -19.46 0.80 -23.98
CA ALA A 39 -19.66 1.91 -23.07
C ALA A 39 -19.30 3.27 -23.69
N ARG A 40 -18.19 3.36 -24.45
CA ARG A 40 -17.77 4.61 -25.11
C ARG A 40 -18.74 5.07 -26.20
N ASN A 41 -19.34 4.14 -26.93
CA ASN A 41 -20.18 4.44 -28.10
C ASN A 41 -21.70 4.35 -27.82
N LEU A 42 -22.08 4.39 -26.54
CA LEU A 42 -23.47 4.17 -26.12
C LEU A 42 -24.36 5.39 -26.42
N SER A 43 -25.55 5.17 -26.99
CA SER A 43 -26.56 6.22 -27.15
C SER A 43 -27.27 6.53 -25.83
N THR A 44 -27.77 7.76 -25.69
CA THR A 44 -28.45 8.24 -24.47
C THR A 44 -29.66 7.40 -24.07
N GLU A 45 -30.43 6.89 -25.04
CA GLU A 45 -31.57 5.99 -24.80
C GLU A 45 -31.17 4.61 -24.23
N SER A 46 -29.90 4.22 -24.39
CA SER A 46 -29.37 2.92 -23.99
C SER A 46 -28.66 2.95 -22.62
N PHE A 47 -28.48 4.13 -22.01
CA PHE A 47 -27.87 4.27 -20.68
C PHE A 47 -28.63 3.46 -19.62
N GLY A 48 -29.96 3.61 -19.56
CA GLY A 48 -30.80 2.87 -18.61
C GLY A 48 -30.64 1.35 -18.73
N PRO A 49 -30.89 0.75 -19.91
CA PRO A 49 -30.66 -0.68 -20.16
C PRO A 49 -29.25 -1.17 -19.79
N PHE A 50 -28.21 -0.41 -20.15
CA PHE A 50 -26.82 -0.76 -19.86
C PHE A 50 -26.54 -0.75 -18.35
N LEU A 51 -26.95 0.30 -17.65
CA LEU A 51 -26.79 0.40 -16.19
C LEU A 51 -27.54 -0.73 -15.46
N ASN A 52 -28.72 -1.13 -15.95
CA ASN A 52 -29.47 -2.24 -15.36
C ASN A 52 -28.71 -3.58 -15.49
N CYS A 53 -28.01 -3.83 -16.59
CA CYS A 53 -27.14 -5.00 -16.74
C CYS A 53 -26.00 -4.98 -15.71
N LEU A 54 -25.36 -3.83 -15.48
CA LEU A 54 -24.30 -3.71 -14.47
C LEU A 54 -24.84 -3.94 -13.05
N SER A 55 -26.03 -3.40 -12.76
CA SER A 55 -26.68 -3.56 -11.46
C SER A 55 -27.17 -5.00 -11.18
N ALA A 56 -27.35 -5.83 -12.20
CA ALA A 56 -27.76 -7.23 -12.03
C ALA A 56 -26.68 -8.10 -11.36
N THR A 57 -25.42 -7.68 -11.40
CA THR A 57 -24.33 -8.39 -10.70
C THR A 57 -24.49 -8.31 -9.18
N ASP A 58 -24.08 -9.36 -8.47
CA ASP A 58 -24.18 -9.51 -7.02
C ASP A 58 -22.80 -9.74 -6.38
N SER A 59 -22.76 -10.04 -5.08
CA SER A 59 -21.50 -10.28 -4.34
C SER A 59 -20.89 -11.66 -4.58
N SER A 60 -21.65 -12.60 -5.14
CA SER A 60 -21.22 -13.97 -5.44
C SER A 60 -20.49 -14.08 -6.79
N ASP A 61 -20.73 -13.14 -7.71
CA ASP A 61 -20.00 -13.04 -8.98
C ASP A 61 -18.48 -12.97 -8.77
N LYS A 62 -17.69 -13.47 -9.72
CA LYS A 62 -16.22 -13.41 -9.63
C LYS A 62 -15.71 -11.95 -9.57
N SER A 63 -14.65 -11.72 -8.81
CA SER A 63 -14.07 -10.36 -8.62
C SER A 63 -13.83 -9.58 -9.93
N PRO A 64 -13.27 -10.17 -11.01
CA PRO A 64 -13.09 -9.46 -12.27
C PRO A 64 -14.39 -8.89 -12.86
N VAL A 65 -15.51 -9.61 -12.72
CA VAL A 65 -16.84 -9.15 -13.17
C VAL A 65 -17.25 -7.92 -12.37
N ARG A 66 -17.21 -8.02 -11.04
CA ARG A 66 -17.61 -6.94 -10.12
C ARG A 66 -16.75 -5.68 -10.33
N ARG A 67 -15.44 -5.88 -10.49
CA ARG A 67 -14.47 -4.81 -10.78
C ARG A 67 -14.81 -4.13 -12.10
N GLN A 68 -15.04 -4.91 -13.17
CA GLN A 68 -15.32 -4.35 -14.49
C GLN A 68 -16.65 -3.59 -14.53
N CYS A 69 -17.69 -4.08 -13.85
CA CYS A 69 -18.96 -3.36 -13.75
C CYS A 69 -18.78 -1.96 -13.15
N VAL A 70 -17.94 -1.80 -12.12
CA VAL A 70 -17.65 -0.48 -11.54
C VAL A 70 -16.78 0.36 -12.48
N ARG A 71 -15.75 -0.22 -13.10
CA ARG A 71 -14.89 0.49 -14.08
C ARG A 71 -15.69 1.08 -15.24
N LEU A 72 -16.70 0.36 -15.72
CA LEU A 72 -17.57 0.83 -16.80
C LEU A 72 -18.34 2.10 -16.44
N LEU A 73 -18.65 2.34 -15.15
CA LEU A 73 -19.26 3.60 -14.71
C LEU A 73 -18.32 4.79 -14.93
N GLY A 74 -17.03 4.62 -14.63
CA GLY A 74 -16.04 5.67 -14.89
C GLY A 74 -15.85 5.95 -16.38
N ILE A 75 -15.82 4.90 -17.21
CA ILE A 75 -15.73 5.03 -18.68
C ILE A 75 -16.96 5.73 -19.25
N LEU A 76 -18.16 5.39 -18.76
CA LEU A 76 -19.38 6.08 -19.14
C LEU A 76 -19.28 7.58 -18.80
N SER A 77 -18.88 7.91 -17.57
CA SER A 77 -18.72 9.31 -17.14
C SER A 77 -17.73 10.07 -18.01
N ALA A 78 -16.56 9.50 -18.30
CA ALA A 78 -15.57 10.14 -19.15
C ALA A 78 -16.02 10.31 -20.62
N SER A 79 -16.85 9.40 -21.13
CA SER A 79 -17.29 9.42 -22.54
C SER A 79 -18.50 10.33 -22.78
N HIS A 80 -19.42 10.38 -21.81
CA HIS A 80 -20.74 11.01 -22.00
C HIS A 80 -21.00 12.21 -21.08
N GLY A 81 -20.17 12.39 -20.05
CA GLY A 81 -20.23 13.49 -19.09
C GLY A 81 -21.65 13.79 -18.61
N ASP A 82 -22.05 15.04 -18.77
CA ASP A 82 -23.33 15.59 -18.34
C ASP A 82 -24.59 15.01 -19.02
N ALA A 83 -24.46 14.13 -20.01
CA ALA A 83 -25.60 13.35 -20.49
C ALA A 83 -26.07 12.32 -19.44
N LEU A 84 -25.21 11.99 -18.46
CA LEU A 84 -25.49 11.01 -17.40
C LEU A 84 -26.11 11.60 -16.14
N SER A 85 -26.28 12.92 -16.04
CA SER A 85 -26.83 13.57 -14.85
C SER A 85 -28.17 12.98 -14.37
N PRO A 86 -29.14 12.62 -15.25
CA PRO A 86 -30.39 11.95 -14.83
C PRO A 86 -30.20 10.55 -14.25
N HIS A 87 -29.02 9.95 -14.40
CA HIS A 87 -28.68 8.61 -13.95
C HIS A 87 -27.67 8.60 -12.78
N LEU A 88 -27.22 9.77 -12.31
CA LEU A 88 -26.20 9.90 -11.27
C LEU A 88 -26.53 9.08 -10.01
N SER A 89 -27.76 9.17 -9.51
CA SER A 89 -28.18 8.42 -8.31
C SER A 89 -28.05 6.90 -8.46
N ARG A 90 -28.36 6.36 -9.65
CA ARG A 90 -28.22 4.93 -9.97
C ARG A 90 -26.75 4.53 -10.08
N MET A 91 -25.92 5.38 -10.68
CA MET A 91 -24.48 5.16 -10.78
C MET A 91 -23.84 5.13 -9.40
N LEU A 92 -24.14 6.11 -8.54
CA LEU A 92 -23.66 6.17 -7.16
C LEU A 92 -24.12 4.96 -6.35
N SER A 93 -25.38 4.55 -6.47
CA SER A 93 -25.91 3.34 -5.82
C SER A 93 -25.15 2.07 -6.21
N SER A 94 -24.74 1.97 -7.49
CA SER A 94 -23.96 0.83 -7.99
C SER A 94 -22.54 0.81 -7.40
N VAL A 95 -21.92 1.98 -7.21
CA VAL A 95 -20.64 2.14 -6.51
C VAL A 95 -20.79 1.79 -5.02
N PHE A 96 -21.80 2.32 -4.34
CA PHE A 96 -22.00 2.15 -2.90
C PHE A 96 -22.16 0.68 -2.49
N ARG A 97 -22.84 -0.11 -3.32
CA ARG A 97 -22.97 -1.55 -3.11
C ARG A 97 -21.61 -2.29 -3.09
N ARG A 98 -20.55 -1.70 -3.66
CA ARG A 98 -19.20 -2.27 -3.79
C ARG A 98 -18.17 -1.64 -2.85
N LEU A 99 -18.54 -0.69 -1.99
CA LEU A 99 -17.60 -0.10 -1.03
C LEU A 99 -17.10 -1.13 -0.01
N ARG A 100 -17.95 -2.08 0.39
CA ARG A 100 -17.62 -3.19 1.29
C ARG A 100 -17.12 -4.45 0.59
N ASP A 101 -16.78 -4.36 -0.70
CA ASP A 101 -16.34 -5.53 -1.45
C ASP A 101 -15.06 -6.12 -0.80
N PRO A 102 -14.96 -7.44 -0.60
CA PRO A 102 -13.78 -8.04 0.04
C PRO A 102 -12.51 -7.83 -0.80
N ASP A 103 -12.63 -7.74 -2.12
CA ASP A 103 -11.49 -7.52 -3.01
C ASP A 103 -11.12 -6.03 -3.06
N SER A 104 -9.92 -5.70 -2.62
CA SER A 104 -9.39 -4.34 -2.65
C SER A 104 -9.33 -3.74 -4.05
N SER A 105 -9.16 -4.55 -5.10
CA SER A 105 -9.14 -4.07 -6.48
C SER A 105 -10.52 -3.60 -6.96
N VAL A 106 -11.60 -4.17 -6.43
CA VAL A 106 -12.97 -3.67 -6.68
C VAL A 106 -13.18 -2.35 -5.94
N ARG A 107 -12.76 -2.26 -4.68
CA ARG A 107 -12.81 -1.00 -3.92
C ARG A 107 -11.99 0.11 -4.58
N SER A 108 -10.82 -0.22 -5.15
CA SER A 108 -10.02 0.72 -5.93
C SER A 108 -10.76 1.20 -7.19
N ALA A 109 -11.45 0.30 -7.90
CA ALA A 109 -12.27 0.69 -9.05
C ALA A 109 -13.43 1.62 -8.66
N CYS A 110 -13.97 1.50 -7.44
CA CYS A 110 -14.96 2.47 -6.92
C CYS A 110 -14.38 3.88 -6.81
N VAL A 111 -13.14 4.00 -6.33
CA VAL A 111 -12.44 5.28 -6.24
C VAL A 111 -12.27 5.89 -7.64
N ASP A 112 -11.74 5.12 -8.59
CA ASP A 112 -11.55 5.57 -9.98
C ASP A 112 -12.87 6.00 -10.65
N ALA A 113 -13.95 5.25 -10.38
CA ALA A 113 -15.28 5.58 -10.88
C ALA A 113 -15.80 6.88 -10.27
N ILE A 114 -15.66 7.10 -8.97
CA ILE A 114 -16.08 8.35 -8.31
C ILE A 114 -15.26 9.54 -8.79
N THR A 115 -13.95 9.39 -9.00
CA THR A 115 -13.11 10.43 -9.62
C THR A 115 -13.68 10.80 -10.99
N SER A 116 -13.96 9.81 -11.83
CA SER A 116 -14.48 10.03 -13.19
C SER A 116 -15.88 10.65 -13.19
N ILE A 117 -16.77 10.17 -12.32
CA ILE A 117 -18.12 10.72 -12.15
C ILE A 117 -18.04 12.20 -11.74
N THR A 118 -17.23 12.51 -10.73
CA THR A 118 -17.10 13.88 -10.21
C THR A 118 -16.47 14.82 -11.23
N THR A 119 -15.49 14.33 -12.00
CA THR A 119 -14.77 15.15 -13.00
C THR A 119 -15.66 15.51 -14.20
N HIS A 120 -16.52 14.58 -14.65
CA HIS A 120 -17.21 14.70 -15.93
C HIS A 120 -18.73 14.93 -15.84
N VAL A 121 -19.37 14.61 -14.72
CA VAL A 121 -20.81 14.80 -14.50
C VAL A 121 -21.02 16.02 -13.60
N THR A 122 -20.82 17.20 -14.17
CA THR A 122 -20.71 18.49 -13.47
C THR A 122 -22.01 19.29 -13.36
N LYS A 123 -23.06 18.95 -14.13
CA LYS A 123 -24.37 19.63 -14.06
C LYS A 123 -25.02 19.57 -12.68
N PRO A 124 -25.07 18.43 -11.98
CA PRO A 124 -25.56 18.38 -10.60
C PRO A 124 -24.57 19.09 -9.67
N PRO A 125 -25.05 19.75 -8.60
CA PRO A 125 -24.14 20.35 -7.62
C PRO A 125 -23.27 19.28 -6.95
N PHE A 126 -22.05 19.64 -6.54
CA PHE A 126 -21.13 18.71 -5.86
C PHE A 126 -21.76 18.01 -4.65
N SER A 127 -22.67 18.70 -3.94
CA SER A 127 -23.43 18.15 -2.81
C SER A 127 -24.28 16.92 -3.17
N ALA A 128 -24.65 16.73 -4.45
CA ALA A 128 -25.34 15.54 -4.94
C ALA A 128 -24.48 14.26 -4.89
N ILE A 129 -23.15 14.42 -4.91
CA ILE A 129 -22.17 13.33 -4.76
C ILE A 129 -21.67 13.27 -3.31
N LEU A 130 -21.37 14.43 -2.73
CA LEU A 130 -20.79 14.55 -1.39
C LEU A 130 -21.71 14.00 -0.31
N LYS A 131 -22.99 14.41 -0.26
CA LYS A 131 -23.90 14.04 0.84
C LYS A 131 -24.10 12.53 0.94
N PRO A 132 -24.42 11.79 -0.14
CA PRO A 132 -24.58 10.34 -0.04
C PRO A 132 -23.30 9.61 0.38
N LEU A 133 -22.10 10.09 -0.01
CA LEU A 133 -20.82 9.53 0.44
C LEU A 133 -20.55 9.82 1.93
N VAL A 134 -20.87 11.02 2.39
CA VAL A 134 -20.79 11.37 3.83
C VAL A 134 -21.73 10.48 4.63
N ASP A 135 -22.97 10.29 4.17
CA ASP A 135 -23.92 9.42 4.84
C ASP A 135 -23.41 7.98 4.89
N ALA A 136 -22.86 7.45 3.80
CA ALA A 136 -22.21 6.14 3.80
C ALA A 136 -21.06 6.07 4.83
N LEU A 137 -20.18 7.07 4.90
CA LEU A 137 -19.04 7.06 5.83
C LEU A 137 -19.48 7.00 7.31
N PHE A 138 -20.51 7.76 7.69
CA PHE A 138 -20.90 7.91 9.10
C PHE A 138 -21.82 6.79 9.61
N HIS A 139 -22.52 6.06 8.72
CA HIS A 139 -23.44 5.00 9.13
C HIS A 139 -22.82 3.58 9.06
N GLU A 140 -21.69 3.41 8.38
CA GLU A 140 -21.08 2.11 8.14
C GLU A 140 -20.19 1.61 9.30
N GLN A 141 -20.41 0.36 9.72
CA GLN A 141 -19.66 -0.30 10.80
C GLN A 141 -18.59 -1.28 10.29
N ASP A 142 -18.72 -1.71 9.03
CA ASP A 142 -17.78 -2.61 8.40
C ASP A 142 -16.49 -1.87 8.00
N GLN A 143 -15.33 -2.49 8.27
CA GLN A 143 -14.04 -1.86 8.01
C GLN A 143 -13.81 -1.63 6.50
N ASN A 144 -14.20 -2.56 5.63
CA ASN A 144 -14.02 -2.39 4.19
C ASN A 144 -14.90 -1.27 3.66
N SER A 145 -16.14 -1.19 4.14
CA SER A 145 -17.07 -0.11 3.84
C SER A 145 -16.53 1.26 4.27
N GLN A 146 -16.00 1.37 5.50
CA GLN A 146 -15.35 2.58 6.00
C GLN A 146 -14.15 2.99 5.14
N ILE A 147 -13.31 2.03 4.72
CA ILE A 147 -12.19 2.28 3.81
C ILE A 147 -12.70 2.79 2.46
N GLY A 148 -13.66 2.08 1.85
CA GLY A 148 -14.22 2.42 0.55
C GLY A 148 -14.85 3.80 0.55
N ALA A 149 -15.70 4.10 1.53
CA ALA A 149 -16.36 5.40 1.67
C ALA A 149 -15.35 6.54 1.87
N SER A 150 -14.35 6.35 2.75
CA SER A 150 -13.32 7.37 3.00
C SER A 150 -12.52 7.69 1.73
N LEU A 151 -12.07 6.67 1.00
CA LEU A 151 -11.26 6.85 -0.21
C LEU A 151 -12.07 7.40 -1.38
N CYS A 152 -13.32 6.97 -1.56
CA CYS A 152 -14.21 7.54 -2.57
C CYS A 152 -14.51 9.02 -2.28
N LEU A 153 -14.69 9.37 -1.01
CA LEU A 153 -14.91 10.75 -0.61
C LEU A 153 -13.66 11.61 -0.81
N ALA A 154 -12.47 11.07 -0.54
CA ALA A 154 -11.20 11.73 -0.83
C ALA A 154 -11.07 12.04 -2.33
N ALA A 155 -11.32 11.05 -3.18
CA ALA A 155 -11.32 11.19 -4.63
C ALA A 155 -12.36 12.21 -5.14
N ALA A 156 -13.56 12.21 -4.56
CA ALA A 156 -14.58 13.20 -4.92
C ALA A 156 -14.13 14.63 -4.59
N VAL A 157 -13.51 14.85 -3.42
CA VAL A 157 -12.98 16.17 -3.03
C VAL A 157 -11.85 16.62 -3.95
N GLU A 158 -10.93 15.73 -4.31
CA GLU A 158 -9.80 16.06 -5.20
C GLU A 158 -10.23 16.30 -6.66
N ALA A 159 -11.29 15.63 -7.12
CA ALA A 159 -11.81 15.76 -8.48
C ALA A 159 -12.78 16.94 -8.67
N ALA A 160 -13.27 17.55 -7.60
CA ALA A 160 -14.25 18.64 -7.67
C ALA A 160 -13.60 19.92 -8.22
N GLN A 161 -14.20 20.51 -9.26
CA GLN A 161 -13.74 21.79 -9.82
C GLN A 161 -14.04 22.97 -8.88
N GLU A 162 -15.22 22.98 -8.26
CA GLU A 162 -15.67 24.02 -7.33
C GLU A 162 -16.24 23.38 -6.05
N PRO A 163 -15.39 22.91 -5.12
CA PRO A 163 -15.86 22.35 -3.86
C PRO A 163 -16.45 23.42 -2.94
N ASP A 164 -17.57 23.11 -2.27
CA ASP A 164 -18.15 23.98 -1.23
C ASP A 164 -17.27 23.97 0.02
N MET A 165 -16.50 25.04 0.20
CA MET A 165 -15.57 25.20 1.30
C MET A 165 -16.23 25.23 2.68
N VAL A 166 -17.48 25.69 2.78
CA VAL A 166 -18.23 25.74 4.04
C VAL A 166 -18.67 24.34 4.45
N GLU A 167 -19.19 23.57 3.50
CA GLU A 167 -19.58 22.18 3.71
C GLU A 167 -18.35 21.32 4.05
N LEU A 168 -17.24 21.49 3.34
CA LEU A 168 -15.99 20.77 3.61
C LEU A 168 -15.36 21.12 4.97
N LYS A 169 -15.40 22.39 5.38
CA LYS A 169 -14.94 22.81 6.72
C LYS A 169 -15.77 22.14 7.83
N THR A 170 -17.08 22.09 7.64
CA THR A 170 -18.00 21.43 8.58
C THR A 170 -17.75 19.93 8.64
N LEU A 171 -17.52 19.31 7.48
CA LEU A 171 -17.15 17.90 7.39
C LEU A 171 -15.83 17.63 8.11
N LEU A 172 -14.77 18.42 7.87
CA LEU A 172 -13.46 18.26 8.50
C LEU A 172 -13.57 18.25 10.04
N GLN A 173 -14.35 19.13 10.64
CA GLN A 173 -14.59 19.14 12.09
C GLN A 173 -15.22 17.84 12.60
N ARG A 174 -16.14 17.25 11.84
CA ARG A 174 -16.76 15.95 12.18
C ARG A 174 -15.77 14.80 12.01
N LEU A 175 -14.94 14.82 10.95
CA LEU A 175 -13.93 13.79 10.69
C LEU A 175 -12.84 13.78 11.77
N LEU A 176 -12.43 14.95 12.29
CA LEU A 176 -11.48 15.04 13.40
C LEU A 176 -11.99 14.40 14.70
N LYS A 177 -13.30 14.45 14.95
CA LYS A 177 -13.92 13.70 16.06
C LYS A 177 -13.95 12.20 15.75
N LEU A 178 -14.29 11.84 14.52
CA LEU A 178 -14.42 10.46 14.07
C LEU A 178 -13.08 9.70 14.11
N VAL A 179 -11.98 10.32 13.68
CA VAL A 179 -10.65 9.68 13.62
C VAL A 179 -10.09 9.34 15.01
N LYS A 180 -10.50 10.11 16.03
CA LYS A 180 -10.16 9.85 17.44
C LYS A 180 -11.03 8.78 18.07
N SER A 181 -12.17 8.45 17.48
CA SER A 181 -13.06 7.40 18.00
C SER A 181 -12.41 6.02 17.86
N ASP A 182 -12.54 5.21 18.91
CA ASP A 182 -12.11 3.79 18.87
C ASP A 182 -13.08 2.90 18.11
N CYS A 183 -14.32 3.36 17.88
CA CYS A 183 -15.30 2.64 17.07
C CYS A 183 -14.98 2.67 15.58
N PHE A 184 -14.23 3.68 15.12
CA PHE A 184 -13.86 3.82 13.72
C PHE A 184 -12.56 3.07 13.43
N LYS A 185 -12.65 2.01 12.62
CA LYS A 185 -11.54 1.07 12.40
C LYS A 185 -10.59 1.52 11.28
N ALA A 186 -11.10 2.27 10.30
CA ALA A 186 -10.36 2.63 9.09
C ALA A 186 -9.59 3.95 9.19
N LYS A 187 -8.88 4.18 10.31
CA LYS A 187 -8.23 5.48 10.62
C LYS A 187 -7.28 5.97 9.52
N SER A 188 -6.51 5.06 8.91
CA SER A 188 -5.58 5.39 7.82
C SER A 188 -6.28 5.98 6.59
N SER A 189 -7.37 5.37 6.10
CA SER A 189 -8.14 5.90 4.97
C SER A 189 -8.89 7.18 5.29
N LEU A 190 -9.32 7.36 6.55
CA LEU A 190 -9.95 8.61 7.00
C LEU A 190 -8.96 9.77 7.01
N LEU A 191 -7.70 9.51 7.37
CA LEU A 191 -6.61 10.49 7.27
C LEU A 191 -6.31 10.88 5.83
N VAL A 192 -6.42 9.95 4.86
CA VAL A 192 -6.30 10.29 3.43
C VAL A 192 -7.36 11.32 3.04
N LEU A 193 -8.64 11.10 3.41
CA LEU A 193 -9.72 12.06 3.20
C LEU A 193 -9.45 13.42 3.87
N ILE A 194 -8.99 13.41 5.13
CA ILE A 194 -8.61 14.64 5.83
C ILE A 194 -7.53 15.38 5.04
N GLY A 195 -6.52 14.67 4.54
CA GLY A 195 -5.47 15.23 3.67
C GLY A 195 -6.03 15.86 2.40
N SER A 196 -6.95 15.19 1.70
CA SER A 196 -7.61 15.72 0.50
C SER A 196 -8.37 17.03 0.79
N ILE A 197 -9.11 17.08 1.90
CA ILE A 197 -9.83 18.29 2.35
C ILE A 197 -8.86 19.43 2.72
N VAL A 198 -7.73 19.11 3.34
CA VAL A 198 -6.67 20.08 3.63
C VAL A 198 -6.07 20.65 2.34
N SER A 199 -5.85 19.80 1.33
CA SER A 199 -5.22 20.18 0.06
C SER A 199 -6.05 21.20 -0.73
N VAL A 200 -7.39 21.13 -0.66
CA VAL A 200 -8.27 22.14 -1.27
C VAL A 200 -8.41 23.43 -0.44
N GLY A 201 -7.73 23.52 0.71
CA GLY A 201 -7.64 24.75 1.52
C GLY A 201 -8.79 24.95 2.52
N ALA A 202 -9.47 23.89 2.95
CA ALA A 202 -10.59 24.00 3.91
C ALA A 202 -10.14 24.23 5.37
N ALA A 203 -8.83 24.18 5.64
CA ALA A 203 -8.25 24.26 6.99
C ALA A 203 -7.73 25.66 7.41
N LYS A 204 -8.14 26.74 6.73
CA LYS A 204 -7.62 28.13 6.93
C LYS A 204 -8.00 28.82 8.26
N SER A 205 -8.57 28.10 9.23
CA SER A 205 -8.97 28.68 10.52
C SER A 205 -8.01 28.24 11.62
N LYS A 206 -7.40 29.19 12.35
CA LYS A 206 -6.40 28.93 13.41
C LYS A 206 -6.84 27.86 14.42
N ASN A 207 -8.09 27.94 14.90
CA ASN A 207 -8.63 26.95 15.84
C ASN A 207 -8.75 25.56 15.22
N LEU A 208 -9.21 25.48 13.97
CA LEU A 208 -9.34 24.21 13.25
C LEU A 208 -7.98 23.60 12.93
N LEU A 209 -7.02 24.45 12.56
CA LEU A 209 -5.63 24.09 12.29
C LEU A 209 -4.97 23.51 13.54
N ASN A 210 -5.13 24.14 14.70
CA ASN A 210 -4.63 23.62 15.97
C ASN A 210 -5.22 22.23 16.30
N CYS A 211 -6.54 22.07 16.15
CA CYS A 211 -7.21 20.79 16.37
C CYS A 211 -6.72 19.70 15.40
N LEU A 212 -6.54 20.05 14.12
CA LEU A 212 -6.03 19.16 13.08
C LEU A 212 -4.59 18.73 13.39
N ILE A 213 -3.69 19.68 13.64
CA ILE A 213 -2.29 19.40 13.96
C ILE A 213 -2.19 18.52 15.20
N SER A 214 -2.91 18.87 16.27
CA SER A 214 -2.95 18.08 17.50
C SER A 214 -3.40 16.65 17.25
N ALA A 215 -4.51 16.45 16.52
CA ALA A 215 -5.02 15.12 16.20
C ALA A 215 -4.05 14.31 15.33
N THR A 216 -3.46 14.93 14.32
CA THR A 216 -2.55 14.25 13.38
C THR A 216 -1.22 13.88 14.06
N VAL A 217 -0.66 14.77 14.88
CA VAL A 217 0.56 14.51 15.67
C VAL A 217 0.35 13.34 16.64
N GLU A 218 -0.79 13.28 17.32
CA GLU A 218 -1.18 12.16 18.18
C GLU A 218 -1.16 10.82 17.40
N LEU A 219 -1.72 10.82 16.19
CA LEU A 219 -1.81 9.64 15.31
C LEU A 219 -0.45 9.18 14.73
N LEU A 220 0.60 9.99 14.79
CA LEU A 220 1.97 9.54 14.49
C LEU A 220 2.49 8.47 15.47
N SER A 221 1.82 8.30 16.62
CA SER A 221 2.14 7.26 17.61
C SER A 221 1.23 6.04 17.52
N ASN A 222 0.35 5.95 16.52
CA ASN A 222 -0.60 4.84 16.43
C ASN A 222 0.11 3.49 16.20
N GLU A 223 -0.44 2.41 16.74
CA GLU A 223 0.08 1.05 16.55
C GLU A 223 0.10 0.62 15.08
N ASP A 224 -0.94 1.02 14.33
CA ASP A 224 -1.04 0.73 12.90
C ASP A 224 -0.08 1.61 12.08
N TRP A 225 0.83 0.95 11.36
CA TRP A 225 1.82 1.64 10.54
C TRP A 225 1.19 2.46 9.40
N ALA A 226 0.04 2.00 8.87
CA ALA A 226 -0.64 2.70 7.78
C ALA A 226 -1.26 4.02 8.29
N THR A 227 -1.78 4.02 9.52
CA THR A 227 -2.26 5.23 10.20
C THR A 227 -1.11 6.22 10.47
N ARG A 228 0.05 5.74 10.95
CA ARG A 228 1.23 6.61 11.12
C ARG A 228 1.71 7.24 9.81
N LYS A 229 1.75 6.45 8.73
CA LYS A 229 2.07 6.93 7.38
C LYS A 229 1.08 8.01 6.94
N ALA A 230 -0.21 7.73 7.01
CA ALA A 230 -1.24 8.66 6.56
C ALA A 230 -1.23 9.96 7.38
N ALA A 231 -0.94 9.89 8.69
CA ALA A 231 -0.80 11.07 9.54
C ALA A 231 0.38 11.95 9.10
N ALA A 232 1.53 11.34 8.77
CA ALA A 232 2.66 12.08 8.22
C ALA A 232 2.31 12.73 6.86
N GLU A 233 1.56 12.05 6.00
CA GLU A 233 1.08 12.60 4.72
C GLU A 233 0.09 13.77 4.88
N VAL A 234 -0.71 13.78 5.95
CA VAL A 234 -1.57 14.93 6.29
C VAL A 234 -0.72 16.12 6.72
N LEU A 235 0.32 15.92 7.53
CA LEU A 235 1.25 16.99 7.90
C LEU A 235 2.00 17.53 6.68
N GLU A 236 2.42 16.65 5.77
CA GLU A 236 3.04 17.04 4.49
C GLU A 236 2.10 17.95 3.68
N ARG A 237 0.85 17.51 3.46
CA ARG A 237 -0.17 18.30 2.74
C ARG A 237 -0.49 19.62 3.42
N LEU A 238 -0.46 19.64 4.74
CA LEU A 238 -0.70 20.86 5.50
C LEU A 238 0.40 21.90 5.26
N ALA A 239 1.67 21.47 5.29
CA ALA A 239 2.82 22.32 5.01
C ALA A 239 2.82 22.89 3.58
N THR A 240 2.21 22.18 2.63
CA THR A 240 2.06 22.67 1.25
C THR A 240 0.87 23.59 1.04
N ALA A 241 -0.25 23.34 1.73
CA ALA A 241 -1.52 24.03 1.46
C ALA A 241 -1.72 25.32 2.27
N GLU A 242 -1.11 25.42 3.46
CA GLU A 242 -1.24 26.58 4.34
C GLU A 242 0.12 27.26 4.54
N THR A 243 0.21 28.57 4.31
CA THR A 243 1.49 29.31 4.40
C THR A 243 1.53 30.33 5.52
N ASN A 244 0.38 30.85 5.97
CA ASN A 244 0.35 32.06 6.79
C ASN A 244 0.27 31.77 8.29
N MET A 245 -0.47 30.73 8.67
CA MET A 245 -0.73 30.40 10.08
C MET A 245 0.19 29.29 10.62
N LEU A 246 0.98 28.63 9.78
CA LEU A 246 1.86 27.53 10.17
C LEU A 246 3.11 27.88 11.02
N PRO A 247 3.71 29.09 10.91
CA PRO A 247 4.95 29.38 11.63
C PRO A 247 4.87 29.12 13.14
N GLU A 248 3.71 29.38 13.77
CA GLU A 248 3.47 29.12 15.20
C GLU A 248 3.59 27.64 15.59
N PHE A 249 3.27 26.73 14.66
CA PHE A 249 3.25 25.29 14.90
C PHE A 249 4.56 24.60 14.47
N LYS A 250 5.45 25.32 13.77
CA LYS A 250 6.66 24.77 13.16
C LYS A 250 7.52 24.02 14.17
N ALA A 251 7.86 24.66 15.29
CA ALA A 251 8.76 24.08 16.28
C ALA A 251 8.22 22.75 16.84
N SER A 252 6.94 22.71 17.20
CA SER A 252 6.27 21.53 17.74
C SER A 252 6.21 20.37 16.73
N CYS A 253 5.83 20.67 15.49
CA CYS A 253 5.72 19.66 14.43
C CYS A 253 7.09 19.11 14.02
N VAL A 254 8.11 19.97 13.85
CA VAL A 254 9.48 19.55 13.53
C VAL A 254 10.05 18.67 14.64
N ALA A 255 9.92 19.07 15.91
CA ALA A 255 10.41 18.27 17.03
C ALA A 255 9.74 16.89 17.09
N THR A 256 8.43 16.83 16.88
CA THR A 256 7.67 15.58 16.86
C THR A 256 8.11 14.69 15.70
N LEU A 257 8.14 15.20 14.47
CA LEU A 257 8.55 14.45 13.28
C LEU A 257 9.99 13.96 13.40
N ASP A 258 10.90 14.78 13.93
CA ASP A 258 12.30 14.40 14.13
C ASP A 258 12.45 13.26 15.14
N SER A 259 11.69 13.27 16.24
CA SER A 259 11.67 12.17 17.21
C SER A 259 11.14 10.85 16.65
N ARG A 260 10.32 10.91 15.58
CA ARG A 260 9.64 9.74 14.98
C ARG A 260 10.18 9.31 13.61
N ARG A 261 11.22 9.98 13.08
CA ARG A 261 11.80 9.68 11.76
C ARG A 261 12.42 8.29 11.62
N PHE A 262 12.73 7.63 12.73
CA PHE A 262 13.30 6.29 12.80
C PHE A 262 12.23 5.20 13.07
N ASP A 263 11.10 5.26 12.36
CA ASP A 263 10.08 4.21 12.41
C ASP A 263 10.63 2.83 12.02
N LYS A 264 10.04 1.75 12.53
CA LYS A 264 10.42 0.37 12.17
C LYS A 264 10.14 0.05 10.70
N VAL A 265 9.11 0.65 10.11
CA VAL A 265 8.63 0.39 8.75
C VAL A 265 9.25 1.39 7.76
N LYS A 266 9.87 0.88 6.68
CA LYS A 266 10.60 1.70 5.68
C LYS A 266 9.73 2.80 5.06
N VAL A 267 8.54 2.46 4.57
CA VAL A 267 7.64 3.44 3.93
C VAL A 267 7.16 4.53 4.89
N VAL A 268 7.07 4.22 6.19
CA VAL A 268 6.75 5.23 7.22
C VAL A 268 7.94 6.15 7.44
N ARG A 269 9.17 5.61 7.54
CA ARG A 269 10.38 6.44 7.64
C ARG A 269 10.51 7.40 6.48
N GLU A 270 10.36 6.93 5.26
CA GLU A 270 10.46 7.77 4.06
C GLU A 270 9.44 8.91 4.10
N THR A 271 8.20 8.59 4.44
CA THR A 271 7.11 9.57 4.55
C THR A 271 7.34 10.58 5.69
N MET A 272 7.80 10.12 6.86
CA MET A 272 8.15 11.00 7.99
C MET A 272 9.28 11.97 7.64
N ASN A 273 10.31 11.49 6.92
CA ASN A 273 11.43 12.34 6.52
C ASN A 273 11.00 13.36 5.46
N ARG A 274 10.15 12.99 4.49
CA ARG A 274 9.56 13.96 3.54
C ARG A 274 8.73 15.02 4.27
N ALA A 275 7.84 14.62 5.17
CA ALA A 275 7.07 15.56 5.98
C ALA A 275 7.99 16.48 6.80
N LEU A 276 9.03 15.94 7.43
CA LEU A 276 10.00 16.72 8.20
C LEU A 276 10.71 17.76 7.33
N GLU A 277 11.08 17.42 6.10
CA GLU A 277 11.71 18.35 5.15
C GLU A 277 10.76 19.51 4.80
N MET A 278 9.49 19.20 4.47
CA MET A 278 8.48 20.22 4.19
C MET A 278 8.28 21.17 5.39
N TRP A 279 8.22 20.63 6.60
CA TRP A 279 8.04 21.43 7.82
C TRP A 279 9.27 22.25 8.21
N ARG A 280 10.49 21.81 7.87
CA ARG A 280 11.71 22.62 8.04
C ARG A 280 11.70 23.85 7.13
N GLY A 281 11.10 23.72 5.94
CA GLY A 281 10.93 24.79 4.95
C GLY A 281 9.90 25.88 5.31
N VAL A 282 9.00 25.64 6.27
CA VAL A 282 8.01 26.65 6.72
C VAL A 282 8.74 27.89 7.28
N PRO A 283 8.36 29.13 6.96
CA PRO A 283 8.99 30.33 7.53
C PRO A 283 8.97 30.31 9.06
N ALA A 284 10.03 30.79 9.70
CA ALA A 284 10.00 31.02 11.15
C ALA A 284 9.07 32.21 11.45
N VAL A 285 8.44 32.23 12.63
CA VAL A 285 7.76 33.44 13.11
C VAL A 285 8.84 34.51 13.19
N TYR A 286 8.78 35.53 12.33
CA TYR A 286 9.49 36.76 12.59
C TYR A 286 8.82 37.34 13.82
N GLU A 287 9.48 37.27 14.98
CA GLU A 287 9.23 38.31 15.96
C GLU A 287 9.72 39.59 15.30
N GLU A 288 8.79 40.43 14.86
CA GLU A 288 9.13 41.83 14.69
C GLU A 288 9.61 42.30 16.08
N GLU A 289 10.93 42.35 16.24
CA GLU A 289 11.55 43.26 17.20
C GLU A 289 10.93 44.62 16.92
N SER A 290 9.96 44.96 17.75
CA SER A 290 9.44 46.31 17.90
C SER A 290 10.59 47.15 18.41
N THR A 291 11.47 47.54 17.49
CA THR A 291 12.37 48.66 17.69
C THR A 291 11.48 49.89 17.78
N SER A 292 11.20 50.27 19.02
CA SER A 292 10.71 51.59 19.37
C SER A 292 11.67 52.62 18.79
N LYS A 293 11.38 53.13 17.59
CA LYS A 293 11.95 54.38 17.10
C LYS A 293 11.08 55.51 17.61
N ASP A 294 11.47 56.01 18.77
CA ASP A 294 11.09 57.33 19.26
C ASP A 294 12.23 58.32 18.98
N GLY A 295 11.89 59.51 18.47
CA GLY A 295 12.76 60.69 18.25
C GLY A 295 13.88 60.53 17.21
N GLY A 296 14.08 61.40 16.21
CA GLY A 296 14.02 62.85 16.26
C GLY A 296 15.45 63.42 16.11
N SER A 297 15.81 63.76 14.85
CA SER A 297 16.76 64.81 14.41
C SER A 297 18.18 64.94 15.00
N GLY A 298 19.16 65.12 14.09
CA GLY A 298 20.28 66.05 14.33
C GLY A 298 21.70 65.48 14.22
N GLU A 299 22.29 65.67 13.04
CA GLU A 299 23.68 66.00 12.71
C GLU A 299 24.90 65.51 13.54
N HIS A 300 25.96 65.25 12.77
CA HIS A 300 27.39 65.11 13.10
C HIS A 300 27.95 63.71 13.44
N SER A 301 28.63 63.14 12.43
CA SER A 301 29.91 62.44 12.61
C SER A 301 31.06 63.41 12.22
N PRO A 302 32.37 63.11 12.39
CA PRO A 302 33.02 61.90 12.95
C PRO A 302 34.21 62.21 13.89
N ILE A 303 34.69 61.26 14.74
CA ILE A 303 36.12 61.17 15.08
C ILE A 303 36.54 59.69 15.28
N ARG A 304 37.58 59.29 14.52
CA ARG A 304 38.39 58.07 14.67
C ARG A 304 39.37 58.21 15.85
N ILE A 305 39.58 57.16 16.64
CA ILE A 305 40.89 56.90 17.26
C ILE A 305 41.18 55.39 17.22
N SER A 306 42.23 55.05 16.48
CA SER A 306 42.97 53.79 16.57
C SER A 306 44.12 53.98 17.56
N THR A 307 44.27 53.08 18.54
CA THR A 307 45.58 52.79 19.16
C THR A 307 45.55 51.47 19.95
N SER A 308 46.27 50.45 19.47
CA SER A 308 47.03 49.48 20.28
C SER A 308 48.41 50.12 20.62
N PRO A 309 49.30 49.65 21.54
CA PRO A 309 49.65 48.23 21.81
C PRO A 309 50.23 47.84 23.22
N ALA A 310 50.55 46.54 23.35
CA ALA A 310 51.67 45.87 24.07
C ALA A 310 51.81 45.79 25.62
N ASN A 311 51.58 44.57 26.15
CA ASN A 311 52.51 43.58 26.76
C ASN A 311 53.35 43.87 28.05
N SER A 312 53.26 42.96 29.06
CA SER A 312 54.33 42.26 29.85
C SER A 312 53.77 41.78 31.23
N GLY A 313 54.04 40.60 31.81
CA GLY A 313 55.08 39.60 31.54
C GLY A 313 54.91 38.21 32.22
N SER A 314 55.73 37.29 31.71
CA SER A 314 56.33 36.00 32.14
C SER A 314 56.03 35.34 33.50
N VAL A 315 55.94 33.99 33.53
CA VAL A 315 56.99 33.00 33.93
C VAL A 315 56.62 31.55 33.47
N THR A 316 57.59 30.85 32.86
CA THR A 316 57.68 29.42 32.39
C THR A 316 58.48 28.55 33.42
N PRO A 317 58.82 27.21 33.29
CA PRO A 317 58.97 26.30 32.10
C PRO A 317 58.48 24.80 32.23
N ARG A 318 58.00 24.13 31.15
CA ARG A 318 58.67 23.25 30.12
C ARG A 318 58.96 21.80 30.66
N VAL A 319 58.78 20.65 29.97
CA VAL A 319 59.24 20.20 28.63
C VAL A 319 58.52 18.91 28.11
N LYS A 320 58.38 18.84 26.78
CA LYS A 320 58.11 17.77 25.75
C LYS A 320 58.42 16.27 26.05
N LYS A 321 57.69 15.32 25.40
CA LYS A 321 58.06 14.56 24.15
C LYS A 321 57.12 13.36 23.82
N MET A 322 57.26 12.87 22.57
CA MET A 322 56.47 11.90 21.77
C MET A 322 56.52 10.38 22.13
N LEU A 323 55.52 9.66 21.58
CA LEU A 323 55.53 8.35 20.86
C LEU A 323 55.20 7.01 21.57
N THR A 324 54.33 6.25 20.87
CA THR A 324 54.23 4.77 20.69
C THR A 324 53.66 3.81 21.76
N SER A 325 52.59 3.13 21.32
CA SER A 325 52.41 1.66 21.27
C SER A 325 51.66 0.90 22.39
N ARG A 326 50.81 -0.01 21.88
CA ARG A 326 50.41 -1.34 22.39
C ARG A 326 49.50 -1.45 23.63
N SER A 327 48.36 -2.11 23.41
CA SER A 327 47.57 -2.83 24.43
C SER A 327 48.41 -3.92 25.12
N PRO A 328 47.97 -4.37 26.31
CA PRO A 328 47.50 -5.75 26.38
C PRO A 328 46.26 -5.95 27.26
N ALA A 329 45.81 -7.19 27.27
CA ALA A 329 44.54 -7.70 27.74
C ALA A 329 44.54 -8.18 29.21
N SER A 330 43.31 -8.32 29.70
CA SER A 330 42.76 -9.42 30.52
C SER A 330 43.12 -9.59 32.00
N SER A 331 42.09 -10.09 32.72
CA SER A 331 42.03 -10.71 34.05
C SER A 331 42.10 -9.75 35.26
N SER A 332 41.27 -9.86 36.31
CA SER A 332 40.27 -10.85 36.71
C SER A 332 39.49 -10.36 37.96
N SER A 333 38.21 -10.75 38.04
CA SER A 333 37.46 -11.22 39.24
C SER A 333 37.32 -10.33 40.49
N SER A 334 36.29 -10.36 41.33
CA SER A 334 34.94 -10.97 41.41
C SER A 334 34.47 -10.70 42.85
N ILE A 335 33.20 -10.32 43.10
CA ILE A 335 32.35 -10.78 44.23
C ILE A 335 30.92 -10.71 43.67
N ALA A 336 30.27 -11.82 43.26
CA ALA A 336 29.55 -12.83 44.06
C ALA A 336 28.33 -12.20 44.79
N SER A 337 27.14 -12.77 44.91
CA SER A 337 26.50 -14.06 44.59
C SER A 337 25.05 -13.87 45.12
N ASN A 338 23.98 -14.32 44.48
CA ASN A 338 23.47 -15.68 44.65
C ASN A 338 22.44 -15.94 43.53
N GLU A 339 22.64 -16.96 42.68
CA GLU A 339 22.34 -18.38 42.91
C GLU A 339 20.83 -18.67 42.78
N LYS A 340 20.32 -19.68 42.09
CA LYS A 340 20.81 -20.95 41.49
C LYS A 340 19.52 -21.64 40.96
N ARG A 341 19.45 -22.63 40.06
CA ARG A 341 20.35 -23.43 39.20
C ARG A 341 19.43 -24.37 38.39
N THR A 342 19.60 -24.52 37.07
CA THR A 342 20.15 -25.69 36.31
C THR A 342 19.30 -26.98 36.30
N LEU A 343 19.22 -27.75 35.21
CA LEU A 343 20.29 -28.49 34.49
C LEU A 343 19.85 -28.77 33.02
N LYS A 344 20.62 -28.49 31.96
CA LYS A 344 21.84 -29.12 31.37
C LYS A 344 21.60 -30.43 30.59
N SER A 345 21.99 -30.45 29.30
CA SER A 345 22.95 -31.44 28.75
C SER A 345 23.50 -31.04 27.36
N GLU A 346 24.79 -31.29 27.18
CA GLU A 346 25.68 -31.15 26.02
C GLU A 346 25.64 -32.43 25.13
N ASN A 347 25.63 -32.31 23.79
CA ASN A 347 26.77 -32.37 22.85
C ASN A 347 27.24 -33.78 22.41
N ARG A 348 27.09 -34.10 21.10
CA ARG A 348 28.10 -34.70 20.18
C ARG A 348 27.45 -35.14 18.84
N LYS A 349 28.08 -34.73 17.72
CA LYS A 349 27.95 -35.27 16.34
C LYS A 349 29.27 -36.03 15.99
N PRO A 350 29.55 -36.56 14.77
CA PRO A 350 28.74 -36.88 13.57
C PRO A 350 29.03 -38.30 12.97
N ILE A 351 28.40 -38.68 11.84
CA ILE A 351 29.03 -39.17 10.60
C ILE A 351 27.99 -39.16 9.44
N THR A 352 28.53 -39.04 8.24
CA THR A 352 28.05 -38.56 6.94
C THR A 352 27.28 -39.56 6.08
N SER A 353 26.34 -39.07 5.27
CA SER A 353 26.14 -39.55 3.88
C SER A 353 25.72 -38.38 2.98
N ARG A 354 26.09 -38.49 1.71
CA ARG A 354 26.45 -37.42 0.76
C ARG A 354 25.48 -37.50 -0.42
N SER A 355 24.86 -36.38 -0.84
CA SER A 355 24.63 -36.10 -2.26
C SER A 355 24.16 -34.66 -2.53
N SER A 356 25.01 -33.97 -3.28
CA SER A 356 24.77 -32.92 -4.28
C SER A 356 23.98 -31.65 -3.89
N LYS A 357 24.72 -30.71 -3.29
CA LYS A 357 24.48 -29.26 -3.38
C LYS A 357 24.97 -28.76 -4.75
N VAL A 358 24.14 -28.05 -5.49
CA VAL A 358 24.54 -27.35 -6.72
C VAL A 358 24.88 -25.91 -6.33
N ASP A 359 26.16 -25.55 -6.42
CA ASP A 359 26.66 -24.20 -6.19
C ASP A 359 26.36 -23.31 -7.40
N PHE A 360 25.48 -22.32 -7.24
CA PHE A 360 25.43 -21.16 -8.14
C PHE A 360 26.20 -19.99 -7.50
N GLY A 361 27.50 -20.22 -7.32
CA GLY A 361 28.47 -19.18 -7.01
C GLY A 361 29.21 -18.78 -8.28
N LYS A 362 28.63 -17.90 -9.11
CA LYS A 362 29.38 -17.11 -10.10
C LYS A 362 28.90 -15.67 -10.06
N SER A 363 29.73 -14.85 -9.42
CA SER A 363 29.72 -13.40 -9.52
C SER A 363 29.96 -13.03 -10.99
N PHE A 364 28.94 -12.50 -11.67
CA PHE A 364 29.12 -11.81 -12.94
C PHE A 364 29.76 -10.44 -12.65
N ARG A 365 31.09 -10.41 -12.51
CA ARG A 365 31.86 -9.17 -12.65
C ARG A 365 31.86 -8.80 -14.13
N PHE A 366 31.03 -7.85 -14.53
CA PHE A 366 31.29 -7.09 -15.75
C PHE A 366 32.53 -6.21 -15.50
N ARG A 367 33.62 -6.56 -16.18
CA ARG A 367 34.86 -5.78 -16.15
C ARG A 367 34.67 -4.59 -17.08
N VAL A 368 34.39 -3.41 -16.52
CA VAL A 368 34.47 -2.15 -17.26
C VAL A 368 35.95 -1.86 -17.49
N VAL A 369 36.37 -1.87 -18.75
CA VAL A 369 37.71 -1.46 -19.17
C VAL A 369 37.73 0.07 -19.25
N PRO A 370 38.64 0.78 -18.54
CA PRO A 370 38.85 2.19 -18.76
C PRO A 370 39.72 2.38 -20.01
N CYS A 371 39.19 3.04 -21.04
CA CYS A 371 40.01 3.52 -22.15
C CYS A 371 40.75 4.78 -21.68
N ASN A 372 42.03 4.62 -21.37
CA ASN A 372 42.95 5.73 -21.10
C ASN A 372 43.46 6.25 -22.45
N GLY A 373 43.32 7.56 -22.67
CA GLY A 373 43.87 8.23 -23.85
C GLY A 373 45.40 8.22 -23.84
N ASN A 374 45.96 8.07 -25.03
CA ASN A 374 47.02 8.88 -25.62
C ASN A 374 47.53 8.16 -26.85
N ASP A 375 47.47 8.81 -28.00
CA ASP A 375 48.53 8.71 -29.00
C ASP A 375 48.53 10.03 -29.80
N ASP A 376 49.55 10.83 -29.51
CA ASP A 376 49.98 11.95 -30.32
C ASP A 376 50.53 11.41 -31.64
N ASN A 377 50.06 11.94 -32.78
CA ASN A 377 50.89 12.08 -33.98
C ASN A 377 50.42 13.28 -34.81
N VAL A 378 51.36 14.21 -34.99
CA VAL A 378 51.30 15.45 -35.75
C VAL A 378 51.70 15.20 -37.22
N PHE A 379 51.30 16.13 -38.11
CA PHE A 379 51.65 16.41 -39.53
C PHE A 379 50.54 16.06 -40.54
N ASP A 380 50.19 16.85 -41.55
CA ASP A 380 50.32 18.27 -41.92
C ASP A 380 49.48 18.46 -43.22
N MET A 381 49.02 19.70 -43.46
CA MET A 381 48.62 20.32 -44.74
C MET A 381 47.60 19.67 -45.71
N ALA A 382 46.48 20.40 -45.88
CA ALA A 382 46.02 21.02 -47.14
C ALA A 382 44.56 20.73 -47.61
N THR A 383 43.85 21.85 -47.82
CA THR A 383 42.80 22.16 -48.81
C THR A 383 41.38 21.58 -48.70
N ASP A 384 40.44 22.50 -48.46
CA ASP A 384 39.07 22.64 -48.98
C ASP A 384 38.28 21.37 -49.34
N ASN A 385 37.19 21.12 -48.60
CA ASN A 385 35.84 21.26 -49.17
C ASN A 385 34.72 21.20 -48.12
N ALA A 386 33.62 21.87 -48.45
CA ALA A 386 32.43 22.06 -47.63
C ALA A 386 31.62 20.77 -47.39
N ASN A 387 31.17 20.61 -46.14
CA ASN A 387 29.79 20.34 -45.73
C ASN A 387 29.04 19.13 -46.36
N GLU A 388 29.06 17.99 -45.67
CA GLU A 388 28.03 16.91 -45.54
C GLU A 388 28.78 15.66 -45.04
N CYS A 389 28.69 15.18 -43.79
CA CYS A 389 27.56 14.50 -43.18
C CYS A 389 27.90 14.28 -41.69
N ASN A 390 27.14 14.87 -40.77
CA ASN A 390 27.25 14.57 -39.33
C ASN A 390 25.85 14.38 -38.73
N LEU A 391 25.07 13.48 -39.35
CA LEU A 391 23.70 13.15 -38.96
C LEU A 391 23.52 11.66 -38.57
N GLY A 392 24.62 10.89 -38.54
CA GLY A 392 24.62 9.47 -38.14
C GLY A 392 24.84 9.28 -36.63
N ASP A 393 25.83 9.96 -36.07
CA ASP A 393 26.32 9.69 -34.71
C ASP A 393 25.33 10.11 -33.59
N GLN A 394 24.50 11.13 -33.83
CA GLN A 394 23.50 11.59 -32.86
C GLN A 394 22.39 10.54 -32.67
N LYS A 395 21.97 9.91 -33.76
CA LYS A 395 20.92 8.90 -33.77
C LYS A 395 21.39 7.59 -33.14
N GLU A 396 22.62 7.18 -33.41
CA GLU A 396 23.23 6.02 -32.76
C GLU A 396 23.39 6.24 -31.24
N PHE A 397 23.72 7.46 -30.81
CA PHE A 397 23.79 7.80 -29.38
C PHE A 397 22.43 7.78 -28.68
N GLU A 398 21.38 8.28 -29.35
CA GLU A 398 20.00 8.21 -28.86
C GLU A 398 19.49 6.76 -28.80
N ASP A 399 19.76 5.95 -29.84
CA ASP A 399 19.38 4.54 -29.89
C ASP A 399 20.11 3.73 -28.78
N ILE A 400 21.40 3.99 -28.54
CA ILE A 400 22.15 3.38 -27.44
C ILE A 400 21.61 3.82 -26.07
N SER A 401 21.19 5.07 -25.94
CA SER A 401 20.59 5.59 -24.71
C SER A 401 19.23 4.93 -24.43
N LEU A 402 18.41 4.75 -25.46
CA LEU A 402 17.12 4.06 -25.37
C LEU A 402 17.30 2.58 -25.00
N ILE A 403 18.30 1.90 -25.58
CA ILE A 403 18.61 0.49 -25.24
C ILE A 403 19.06 0.39 -23.78
N ARG A 404 19.88 1.33 -23.27
CA ARG A 404 20.28 1.35 -21.86
C ARG A 404 19.09 1.56 -20.93
N GLU A 405 18.17 2.46 -21.28
CA GLU A 405 16.96 2.69 -20.51
C GLU A 405 16.05 1.44 -20.48
N GLN A 406 15.88 0.77 -21.62
CA GLN A 406 15.14 -0.49 -21.69
C GLN A 406 15.79 -1.60 -20.86
N LEU A 407 17.12 -1.73 -20.87
CA LEU A 407 17.83 -2.72 -20.05
C LEU A 407 17.64 -2.46 -18.55
N VAL A 408 17.65 -1.19 -18.12
CA VAL A 408 17.36 -0.82 -16.73
C VAL A 408 15.91 -1.14 -16.36
N GLN A 409 14.96 -0.91 -17.27
CA GLN A 409 13.55 -1.31 -17.06
C GLN A 409 13.41 -2.83 -16.92
N ILE A 410 14.10 -3.61 -17.75
CA ILE A 410 14.09 -5.09 -17.67
C ILE A 410 14.72 -5.56 -16.36
N GLU A 411 15.84 -4.99 -15.94
CA GLU A 411 16.50 -5.33 -14.67
C GLU A 411 15.60 -5.02 -13.47
N ASN A 412 14.89 -3.89 -13.50
CA ASN A 412 13.90 -3.54 -12.48
C ASN A 412 12.71 -4.51 -12.47
N GLN A 413 12.21 -4.92 -13.64
CA GLN A 413 11.14 -5.91 -13.74
C GLN A 413 11.58 -7.29 -13.22
N GLN A 414 12.80 -7.72 -13.55
CA GLN A 414 13.37 -8.98 -13.06
C GLN A 414 13.58 -8.95 -11.53
N SER A 415 14.03 -7.81 -10.99
CA SER A 415 14.19 -7.62 -9.55
C SER A 415 12.85 -7.68 -8.80
N SER A 416 11.81 -7.07 -9.36
CA SER A 416 10.45 -7.14 -8.81
C SER A 416 9.88 -8.57 -8.85
N LEU A 417 10.10 -9.30 -9.95
CA LEU A 417 9.69 -10.69 -10.07
C LEU A 417 10.38 -11.58 -9.03
N LEU A 418 11.69 -11.37 -8.82
CA LEU A 418 12.47 -12.11 -7.84
C LEU A 418 11.97 -11.86 -6.40
N GLU A 419 11.66 -10.61 -6.06
CA GLU A 419 11.09 -10.26 -4.76
C GLU A 419 9.74 -10.97 -4.53
N LEU A 420 8.88 -10.99 -5.56
CA LEU A 420 7.60 -11.67 -5.50
C LEU A 420 7.77 -13.19 -5.32
N LEU A 421 8.73 -13.78 -6.02
CA LEU A 421 9.06 -15.20 -5.93
C LEU A 421 9.61 -15.56 -4.54
N GLN A 422 10.50 -14.73 -3.99
CA GLN A 422 11.03 -14.91 -2.63
C GLN A 422 9.92 -14.79 -1.58
N ARG A 423 8.99 -13.84 -1.76
CA ARG A 423 7.82 -13.68 -0.88
C ARG A 423 6.88 -14.87 -0.97
N PHE A 424 6.62 -15.38 -2.17
CA PHE A 424 5.81 -16.58 -2.37
C PHE A 424 6.44 -17.81 -1.70
N ILE A 425 7.73 -18.04 -1.91
CA ILE A 425 8.47 -19.13 -1.26
C ILE A 425 8.40 -19.01 0.26
N GLY A 426 8.64 -17.82 0.81
CA GLY A 426 8.59 -17.58 2.26
C GLY A 426 7.19 -17.81 2.85
N ASN A 427 6.14 -17.39 2.14
CA ASN A 427 4.75 -17.62 2.57
C ASN A 427 4.36 -19.10 2.45
N SER A 428 4.74 -19.77 1.37
CA SER A 428 4.50 -21.19 1.16
C SER A 428 5.20 -22.04 2.23
N GLN A 429 6.45 -21.72 2.57
CA GLN A 429 7.20 -22.43 3.61
C GLN A 429 6.55 -22.24 4.99
N LYS A 430 6.11 -21.03 5.34
CA LYS A 430 5.36 -20.77 6.58
C LYS A 430 4.04 -21.54 6.62
N GLY A 431 3.30 -21.57 5.51
CA GLY A 431 2.07 -22.34 5.36
C GLY A 431 2.31 -23.85 5.55
N MET A 432 3.34 -24.39 4.89
CA MET A 432 3.74 -25.79 5.00
C MET A 432 4.13 -26.17 6.43
N ASN A 433 4.96 -25.36 7.09
CA ASN A 433 5.37 -25.59 8.49
C ASN A 433 4.18 -25.50 9.46
N SER A 434 3.21 -24.62 9.18
CA SER A 434 1.98 -24.53 9.97
C SER A 434 1.09 -25.76 9.78
N LEU A 435 1.02 -26.29 8.55
CA LEU A 435 0.28 -27.50 8.24
C LEU A 435 0.92 -28.72 8.91
N GLU A 436 2.25 -28.86 8.79
CA GLU A 436 3.03 -29.92 9.43
C GLU A 436 2.81 -29.94 10.95
N LYS A 437 2.84 -28.78 11.62
CA LYS A 437 2.54 -28.70 13.06
C LYS A 437 1.13 -29.17 13.42
N ARG A 438 0.14 -28.86 12.59
CA ARG A 438 -1.25 -29.29 12.81
C ARG A 438 -1.41 -30.79 12.58
N VAL A 439 -0.78 -31.33 11.53
CA VAL A 439 -0.78 -32.78 11.25
C VAL A 439 -0.10 -33.54 12.38
N ASN A 440 1.09 -33.12 12.81
CA ASN A 440 1.79 -33.72 13.95
C ASN A 440 0.97 -33.63 15.25
N GLY A 441 0.19 -32.55 15.42
CA GLY A 441 -0.75 -32.43 16.55
C GLY A 441 -1.87 -33.47 16.48
N LEU A 442 -2.45 -33.68 15.30
CA LEU A 442 -3.49 -34.68 15.08
C LEU A 442 -2.96 -36.11 15.25
N GLU A 443 -1.76 -36.41 14.75
CA GLU A 443 -1.10 -37.72 14.93
C GLU A 443 -0.91 -38.05 16.42
N LYS A 444 -0.45 -37.08 17.23
CA LYS A 444 -0.30 -37.28 18.68
C LYS A 444 -1.62 -37.59 19.38
N VAL A 445 -2.69 -36.89 19.01
CA VAL A 445 -4.03 -37.12 19.58
C VAL A 445 -4.56 -38.49 19.14
N LEU A 446 -4.33 -38.89 17.89
CA LEU A 446 -4.70 -40.21 17.39
C LEU A 446 -3.96 -41.33 18.13
N ASP A 447 -2.66 -41.16 18.35
CA ASP A 447 -1.83 -42.09 19.13
C ASP A 447 -2.29 -42.19 20.59
N GLU A 448 -2.73 -41.09 21.19
CA GLU A 448 -3.27 -41.05 22.54
C GLU A 448 -4.61 -41.79 22.63
N MET A 449 -5.54 -41.51 21.71
CA MET A 449 -6.79 -42.25 21.61
C MET A 449 -6.56 -43.75 21.38
N SER A 450 -5.57 -44.11 20.53
CA SER A 450 -5.23 -45.51 20.29
C SER A 450 -4.65 -46.19 21.54
N ARG A 451 -3.86 -45.48 22.35
CA ARG A 451 -3.35 -45.99 23.64
C ARG A 451 -4.49 -46.15 24.66
N ASP A 452 -5.39 -45.17 24.75
CA ASP A 452 -6.53 -45.21 25.67
C ASP A 452 -7.51 -46.34 25.32
N LEU A 453 -7.77 -46.56 24.02
CA LEU A 453 -8.52 -47.70 23.53
C LEU A 453 -7.85 -49.03 23.90
N ALA A 454 -6.53 -49.16 23.69
CA ALA A 454 -5.79 -50.37 24.04
C ALA A 454 -5.78 -50.63 25.56
N ILE A 455 -5.72 -49.59 26.40
CA ILE A 455 -5.81 -49.69 27.86
C ILE A 455 -7.23 -50.05 28.31
N SER A 456 -8.25 -49.50 27.65
CA SER A 456 -9.67 -49.79 27.90
C SER A 456 -10.01 -51.25 27.55
N THR A 457 -9.52 -51.77 26.42
CA THR A 457 -9.69 -53.17 26.02
C THR A 457 -8.98 -54.16 26.95
N ARG A 458 -7.92 -53.74 27.65
CA ARG A 458 -7.20 -54.60 28.61
C ARG A 458 -7.83 -54.62 30.01
N ARG A 459 -8.77 -53.71 30.31
CA ARG A 459 -9.42 -53.56 31.63
C ARG A 459 -10.83 -54.14 31.73
N THR A 460 -11.27 -54.98 30.78
CA THR A 460 -12.49 -55.78 30.95
C THR A 460 -12.14 -57.15 31.56
N PRO A 461 -12.22 -57.33 32.89
CA PRO A 461 -12.33 -58.66 33.45
C PRO A 461 -13.73 -59.19 33.13
N SER A 462 -13.78 -60.44 32.70
CA SER A 462 -14.99 -61.26 32.65
C SER A 462 -15.67 -61.25 34.02
N SER A 463 -16.92 -60.78 34.09
CA SER A 463 -17.84 -61.20 35.14
C SER A 463 -19.26 -61.10 34.60
N ASP A 464 -19.90 -62.26 34.52
CA ASP A 464 -21.32 -62.42 34.33
C ASP A 464 -22.09 -61.67 35.44
N SER A 465 -23.11 -60.89 35.07
CA SER A 465 -24.45 -60.94 35.65
C SER A 465 -25.33 -59.80 35.12
N ASN A 466 -26.60 -60.15 34.94
CA ASN A 466 -27.69 -59.29 34.49
C ASN A 466 -27.85 -58.00 35.32
N GLY A 467 -28.22 -56.92 34.62
CA GLY A 467 -29.15 -55.93 35.17
C GLY A 467 -28.62 -54.49 35.25
N ASN A 468 -29.33 -53.62 34.53
CA ASN A 468 -29.47 -52.17 34.72
C ASN A 468 -28.33 -51.22 34.30
N ALA A 469 -28.58 -50.62 33.12
CA ALA A 469 -28.73 -49.19 32.90
C ALA A 469 -27.84 -48.22 33.70
N CYS A 470 -26.83 -47.65 33.03
CA CYS A 470 -26.55 -46.22 33.11
C CYS A 470 -25.80 -45.77 31.84
N CYS A 471 -26.24 -44.65 31.25
CA CYS A 471 -25.62 -43.91 30.13
C CYS A 471 -25.94 -44.37 28.69
N LEU A 472 -27.21 -44.34 28.29
CA LEU A 472 -27.58 -44.10 26.89
C LEU A 472 -27.47 -42.58 26.61
N ILE A 473 -26.48 -42.16 25.83
CA ILE A 473 -26.47 -40.84 25.18
C ILE A 473 -27.18 -41.01 23.82
N PRO A 474 -28.28 -40.29 23.53
CA PRO A 474 -28.90 -40.33 22.21
C PRO A 474 -28.00 -39.65 21.17
N GLY A 475 -27.70 -40.32 20.05
CA GLY A 475 -27.11 -39.69 18.85
C GLY A 475 -25.77 -40.23 18.33
N ALA A 476 -25.33 -41.43 18.69
CA ALA A 476 -24.04 -41.99 18.26
C ALA A 476 -24.14 -43.03 17.11
N GLU A 477 -25.03 -42.83 16.13
CA GLU A 477 -25.15 -43.71 14.95
C GLU A 477 -24.00 -43.53 13.93
N PHE A 478 -23.05 -42.60 14.17
CA PHE A 478 -22.03 -42.24 13.17
C PHE A 478 -20.69 -42.98 13.30
N LEU A 479 -20.52 -43.88 14.27
CA LEU A 479 -19.27 -44.61 14.51
C LEU A 479 -19.46 -46.13 14.45
N SER A 480 -20.13 -46.62 13.39
CA SER A 480 -20.07 -48.05 13.06
C SER A 480 -18.76 -48.38 12.28
N PRO A 481 -18.01 -49.45 12.60
CA PRO A 481 -16.69 -49.71 12.02
C PRO A 481 -16.68 -50.23 10.57
N LYS A 482 -17.75 -50.02 9.79
CA LYS A 482 -17.86 -50.55 8.42
C LYS A 482 -17.34 -49.62 7.33
N PHE A 483 -16.93 -48.39 7.65
CA PHE A 483 -16.55 -47.39 6.63
C PHE A 483 -15.05 -47.21 6.38
N TRP A 484 -14.15 -47.86 7.13
CA TRP A 484 -12.71 -47.63 6.99
C TRP A 484 -11.95 -48.71 6.21
N ARG A 485 -12.60 -49.47 5.32
CA ARG A 485 -11.85 -50.29 4.37
C ARG A 485 -11.34 -49.44 3.19
N LYS A 486 -10.06 -49.09 3.32
CA LYS A 486 -9.11 -48.67 2.28
C LYS A 486 -9.37 -49.43 0.96
N THR A 487 -9.72 -48.71 -0.12
CA THR A 487 -9.65 -49.23 -1.49
C THR A 487 -8.37 -48.69 -2.12
N GLU A 488 -7.36 -49.54 -2.14
CA GLU A 488 -6.07 -49.30 -2.79
C GLU A 488 -6.15 -49.96 -4.19
N GLY A 489 -6.09 -49.14 -5.24
CA GLY A 489 -5.67 -49.50 -6.59
C GLY A 489 -6.63 -50.32 -7.48
N GLN A 490 -7.07 -49.72 -8.59
CA GLN A 490 -6.77 -50.25 -9.93
C GLN A 490 -7.16 -49.27 -11.04
N ASN A 491 -6.18 -48.97 -11.88
CA ASN A 491 -6.29 -48.28 -13.16
C ASN A 491 -7.32 -48.95 -14.08
N SER A 492 -8.16 -48.17 -14.73
CA SER A 492 -8.75 -48.55 -16.02
C SER A 492 -8.73 -47.34 -16.97
N ASN A 493 -7.73 -47.34 -17.83
CA ASN A 493 -7.68 -46.53 -19.02
C ASN A 493 -7.87 -47.46 -20.23
N ALA A 494 -8.55 -46.95 -21.26
CA ALA A 494 -8.60 -47.42 -22.65
C ALA A 494 -9.60 -48.54 -23.01
N LYS A 495 -10.69 -48.15 -23.71
CA LYS A 495 -10.91 -48.34 -25.17
C LYS A 495 -12.42 -48.39 -25.49
N PHE A 496 -12.89 -47.43 -26.27
CA PHE A 496 -14.07 -47.59 -27.12
C PHE A 496 -13.68 -47.22 -28.55
N PHE A 497 -13.75 -48.19 -29.46
CA PHE A 497 -13.83 -47.98 -30.91
C PHE A 497 -14.44 -49.23 -31.59
N SER A 498 -15.54 -49.01 -32.33
CA SER A 498 -16.16 -49.82 -33.41
C SER A 498 -16.58 -51.27 -33.07
N SER A 499 -17.60 -51.89 -33.68
CA SER A 499 -18.11 -51.76 -35.05
C SER A 499 -19.55 -52.30 -35.18
N VAL A 500 -20.19 -51.83 -36.25
CA VAL A 500 -21.40 -52.32 -36.94
C VAL A 500 -21.20 -53.73 -37.54
N THR A 501 -22.31 -54.36 -37.96
CA THR A 501 -22.57 -55.64 -38.68
C THR A 501 -22.93 -56.82 -37.77
N GLU A 502 -24.00 -57.59 -37.97
CA GLU A 502 -24.82 -57.90 -39.18
C GLU A 502 -26.32 -57.63 -38.99
#